data_AF-A0A2W4LZ77-F1
#
_entry.id   AF-A0A2W4LZ77-F1
#
_cell.length_a   1.000
_cell.length_b   1.000
_cell.length_c   1.000
_cell.angle_alpha   90.00
_cell.angle_beta   90.00
_cell.angle_gamma   90.00
#
_symmetry.space_group_name_H-M   'P 1'
#
loop_
_entity.id
_entity.type
_entity.pdbx_description
1 polymer ?
#
loop_
_entity_poly.entity_id
_entity_poly.type
_entity_poly.pdbx_seq_one_letter_code
_entity_poly.pdbx_strand_id
1 'polypeptide(L)'
;MTRAAVLFLLTAACGGTTVYSGAPPGRVPPGYADRWHSAFLFGAIPVDATYDLDRLCPEGWAEVRLVPDEFTTLLGLFTLFVYSPTRLTVVCAAPPGSGPPTLPELRGAQP
;
A
#
# COMPACT_ATOMS: atom_id res chain seq x y z
N MET A 1 -20.36 28.17 3.88
CA MET A 1 -20.26 26.87 4.57
C MET A 1 -19.85 25.73 3.64
N THR A 2 -20.31 25.67 2.38
CA THR A 2 -19.94 24.65 1.38
C THR A 2 -18.45 24.58 1.03
N ARG A 3 -17.74 25.72 0.99
CA ARG A 3 -16.29 25.77 0.66
C ARG A 3 -15.39 25.06 1.67
N ALA A 4 -15.78 25.06 2.95
CA ALA A 4 -15.00 24.41 4.01
C ALA A 4 -15.09 22.88 3.92
N ALA A 5 -16.28 22.35 3.58
CA ALA A 5 -16.49 20.92 3.37
C ALA A 5 -15.67 20.39 2.19
N VAL A 6 -15.61 21.15 1.09
CA VAL A 6 -14.79 20.81 -0.08
C VAL A 6 -13.29 20.80 0.26
N LEU A 7 -12.82 21.75 1.07
CA LEU A 7 -11.42 21.80 1.51
C LEU A 7 -11.05 20.60 2.42
N PHE A 8 -11.98 20.17 3.28
CA PHE A 8 -11.81 19.00 4.14
C PHE A 8 -11.79 17.69 3.34
N LEU A 9 -12.62 17.59 2.31
CA LEU A 9 -12.63 16.46 1.36
C LEU A 9 -11.33 16.36 0.56
N LEU A 10 -10.79 17.49 0.10
CA LEU A 10 -9.58 17.54 -0.71
C LEU A 10 -8.30 17.17 0.07
N THR A 11 -8.31 17.26 1.40
CA THR A 11 -7.15 16.88 2.22
C THR A 11 -7.20 15.42 2.69
N ALA A 12 -8.36 14.76 2.63
CA ALA A 12 -8.54 13.40 3.14
C ALA A 12 -7.90 12.30 2.27
N ALA A 13 -7.55 12.59 1.01
CA ALA A 13 -7.00 11.61 0.07
C ALA A 13 -5.45 11.58 0.00
N CYS A 14 -4.75 12.43 0.75
CA CYS A 14 -3.30 12.62 0.58
C CYS A 14 -2.48 11.86 1.65
N GLY A 15 -2.77 10.57 1.84
CA GLY A 15 -2.22 9.77 2.94
C GLY A 15 -1.66 8.43 2.50
N GLY A 16 -0.55 8.41 1.77
CA GLY A 16 0.20 7.17 1.49
C GLY A 16 1.23 6.87 2.58
N THR A 17 1.33 5.61 3.00
CA THR A 17 2.41 5.15 3.88
C THR A 17 3.32 4.20 3.11
N THR A 18 4.60 4.55 3.01
CA THR A 18 5.62 3.64 2.46
C THR A 18 6.61 3.27 3.54
N VAL A 19 6.86 1.97 3.69
CA VAL A 19 7.80 1.41 4.66
C VAL A 19 8.93 0.77 3.89
N TYR A 20 10.17 1.17 4.19
CA TYR A 20 11.39 0.65 3.57
C TYR A 20 12.19 -0.17 4.58
N SER A 21 12.70 -1.32 4.17
CA SER A 21 13.63 -2.12 4.98
C SER A 21 15.09 -1.70 4.78
N GLY A 22 15.39 -0.94 3.72
CA GLY A 22 16.74 -0.60 3.29
C GLY A 22 17.40 -1.64 2.37
N ALA A 23 16.74 -2.77 2.09
CA ALA A 23 17.20 -3.73 1.10
C ALA A 23 16.97 -3.21 -0.34
N PRO A 24 17.80 -3.60 -1.32
CA PRO A 24 17.59 -3.20 -2.71
C PRO A 24 16.25 -3.76 -3.21
N PRO A 25 15.39 -2.93 -3.83
CA PRO A 25 14.12 -3.39 -4.37
C PRO A 25 14.37 -4.43 -5.47
N GLY A 26 13.55 -5.48 -5.49
CA GLY A 26 13.60 -6.56 -6.46
C GLY A 26 12.26 -6.70 -7.18
N ARG A 27 11.67 -7.90 -7.10
CA ARG A 27 10.41 -8.25 -7.78
C ARG A 27 9.21 -8.14 -6.84
N VAL A 28 8.05 -7.80 -7.39
CA VAL A 28 6.75 -7.86 -6.70
C VAL A 28 6.18 -9.28 -6.78
N PRO A 29 5.76 -9.91 -5.67
CA PRO A 29 5.08 -11.20 -5.71
C PRO A 29 3.78 -11.15 -6.53
N PRO A 30 3.44 -12.23 -7.25
CA PRO A 30 2.20 -12.27 -8.01
C PRO A 30 0.98 -12.08 -7.07
N GLY A 31 0.11 -11.13 -7.41
CA GLY A 31 -1.08 -10.80 -6.62
C GLY A 31 -0.85 -9.79 -5.48
N TYR A 32 0.35 -9.22 -5.35
CA TYR A 32 0.70 -8.22 -4.34
C TYR A 32 1.14 -6.87 -4.93
N ALA A 33 0.83 -6.62 -6.21
CA ALA A 33 1.02 -5.31 -6.83
C ALA A 33 -0.01 -4.28 -6.32
N ASP A 34 -1.27 -4.68 -6.19
CA ASP A 34 -2.38 -3.80 -5.78
C ASP A 34 -3.41 -4.55 -4.93
N ARG A 35 -2.94 -5.24 -3.90
CA ARG A 35 -3.84 -6.05 -3.08
C ARG A 35 -4.75 -5.15 -2.27
N TRP A 36 -6.05 -5.46 -2.25
CA TRP A 36 -6.99 -4.77 -1.39
C TRP A 36 -6.69 -5.10 0.08
N HIS A 37 -6.47 -4.07 0.89
CA HIS A 37 -6.25 -4.18 2.32
C HIS A 37 -7.32 -3.39 3.09
N SER A 38 -8.05 -4.07 3.96
CA SER A 38 -9.15 -3.53 4.75
C SER A 38 -8.74 -3.35 6.20
N ALA A 39 -9.00 -2.16 6.74
CA ALA A 39 -8.89 -1.89 8.16
C ALA A 39 -10.17 -1.20 8.68
N PHE A 40 -10.46 -1.35 9.97
CA PHE A 40 -11.55 -0.66 10.67
C PHE A 40 -11.02 0.37 11.66
N LEU A 41 -11.92 1.26 12.09
CA LEU A 41 -11.67 2.32 13.06
C LEU A 41 -10.48 3.18 12.64
N PHE A 42 -10.58 3.86 11.49
CA PHE A 42 -9.53 4.74 10.98
C PHE A 42 -8.19 4.04 10.75
N GLY A 43 -8.20 2.75 10.41
CA GLY A 43 -6.98 1.97 10.20
C GLY A 43 -6.39 1.32 11.46
N ALA A 44 -7.00 1.51 12.64
CA ALA A 44 -6.47 0.98 13.89
C ALA A 44 -6.60 -0.56 14.00
N ILE A 45 -7.60 -1.15 13.35
CA ILE A 45 -7.85 -2.59 13.41
C ILE A 45 -7.69 -3.19 12.01
N PRO A 46 -6.59 -3.89 11.71
CA PRO A 46 -6.47 -4.62 10.45
C PRO A 46 -7.49 -5.77 10.43
N VAL A 47 -8.20 -5.92 9.31
CA VAL A 47 -9.18 -7.00 9.10
C VAL A 47 -8.55 -8.19 8.41
N ASP A 48 -7.57 -7.91 7.54
CA ASP A 48 -6.90 -8.95 6.79
C ASP A 48 -5.90 -9.71 7.65
N ALA A 49 -5.66 -10.95 7.25
CA ALA A 49 -4.64 -11.80 7.86
C ALA A 49 -3.27 -11.13 7.77
N THR A 50 -2.45 -11.31 8.81
CA THR A 50 -1.06 -10.88 8.82
C THR A 50 -0.31 -11.48 7.63
N TYR A 51 0.30 -10.63 6.83
CA TYR A 51 1.10 -11.05 5.68
C TYR A 51 2.44 -11.60 6.17
N ASP A 52 2.67 -12.89 5.91
CA ASP A 52 3.95 -13.55 6.20
C ASP A 52 4.95 -13.21 5.09
N LEU A 53 5.67 -12.10 5.30
CA LEU A 53 6.65 -11.59 4.34
C LEU A 53 7.79 -12.58 4.09
N ASP A 54 8.13 -13.44 5.05
CA ASP A 54 9.18 -14.44 4.90
C ASP A 54 8.75 -15.56 3.94
N ARG A 55 7.45 -15.91 3.93
CA ARG A 55 6.89 -16.83 2.93
C ARG A 55 6.74 -16.21 1.55
N LEU A 56 6.46 -14.90 1.50
CA LEU A 56 6.22 -14.16 0.26
C LEU A 56 7.53 -13.78 -0.44
N CYS A 57 8.53 -13.40 0.34
CA CYS A 57 9.82 -12.90 -0.11
C CYS A 57 10.92 -13.67 0.65
N PRO A 58 11.34 -14.86 0.17
CA PRO A 58 12.33 -15.69 0.87
C PRO A 58 13.70 -15.02 1.01
N GLU A 59 14.01 -14.05 0.15
CA GLU A 59 15.25 -13.24 0.17
C GLU A 59 15.12 -11.98 1.05
N GLY A 60 13.98 -11.80 1.72
CA GLY A 60 13.64 -10.59 2.48
C GLY A 60 12.76 -9.61 1.68
N TRP A 61 12.14 -8.66 2.39
CA TRP A 61 11.30 -7.62 1.80
C TRP A 61 12.10 -6.32 1.64
N ALA A 62 11.79 -5.52 0.61
CA ALA A 62 12.44 -4.23 0.37
C ALA A 62 11.53 -3.05 0.71
N GLU A 63 10.28 -3.11 0.27
CA GLU A 63 9.34 -2.01 0.42
C GLU A 63 7.90 -2.54 0.57
N VAL A 64 7.14 -1.89 1.45
CA VAL A 64 5.69 -2.09 1.55
C VAL A 64 5.03 -0.72 1.37
N ARG A 65 4.14 -0.60 0.39
CA ARG A 65 3.37 0.62 0.14
C ARG A 65 1.91 0.38 0.48
N LEU A 66 1.34 1.29 1.26
CA LEU A 66 -0.08 1.39 1.52
C LEU A 66 -0.56 2.72 0.98
N VAL A 67 -1.36 2.68 -0.09
CA VAL A 67 -1.88 3.87 -0.75
C VAL A 67 -3.40 3.82 -0.76
N PRO A 68 -4.10 4.79 -0.14
CA PRO A 68 -5.51 4.98 -0.36
C PRO A 68 -5.71 5.61 -1.75
N ASP A 69 -6.55 4.99 -2.57
CA ASP A 69 -7.05 5.56 -3.83
C ASP A 69 -8.31 6.43 -3.60
N GLU A 70 -8.74 7.18 -4.61
CA GLU A 70 -9.88 8.11 -4.50
C GLU A 70 -11.17 7.37 -4.15
N PHE A 71 -11.33 6.14 -4.66
CA PHE A 71 -12.49 5.31 -4.40
C PHE A 71 -12.47 4.81 -2.95
N THR A 72 -11.32 4.37 -2.45
CA THR A 72 -11.17 3.94 -1.05
C THR A 72 -11.43 5.08 -0.06
N THR A 73 -11.00 6.30 -0.40
CA THR A 73 -11.26 7.50 0.41
C THR A 73 -12.75 7.84 0.44
N LEU A 74 -13.42 7.77 -0.72
CA LEU A 74 -14.87 7.99 -0.82
C LEU A 74 -15.66 6.95 -0.02
N LEU A 75 -15.24 5.69 -0.10
CA LEU A 75 -15.86 4.59 0.63
C LEU A 75 -15.63 4.72 2.15
N GLY A 76 -14.43 5.15 2.53
CA GLY A 76 -14.12 5.52 3.91
C GLY A 76 -15.05 6.63 4.40
N LEU A 77 -15.21 7.70 3.64
CA LEU A 77 -16.13 8.78 4.02
C LEU A 77 -17.58 8.31 4.12
N PHE A 78 -18.06 7.49 3.18
CA PHE A 78 -19.43 6.95 3.20
C PHE A 78 -19.70 6.10 4.44
N THR A 79 -18.68 5.40 4.92
CA THR A 79 -18.72 4.62 6.16
C THR A 79 -18.31 5.43 7.40
N LEU A 80 -18.23 6.77 7.31
CA LEU A 80 -17.80 7.66 8.39
C LEU A 80 -16.42 7.28 8.96
N PHE A 81 -15.52 6.82 8.09
CA PHE A 81 -14.17 6.30 8.37
C PHE A 81 -14.14 5.09 9.32
N VAL A 82 -15.30 4.48 9.58
CA VAL A 82 -15.36 3.20 10.30
C VAL A 82 -14.63 2.15 9.48
N TYR A 83 -14.84 2.11 8.16
CA TYR A 83 -14.11 1.27 7.23
C TYR A 83 -13.05 2.09 6.49
N SER A 84 -11.82 1.61 6.44
CA SER A 84 -10.67 2.29 5.84
C SER A 84 -9.95 1.33 4.90
N PRO A 85 -10.41 1.22 3.65
CA PRO A 85 -9.75 0.40 2.65
C PRO A 85 -8.50 1.11 2.11
N THR A 86 -7.49 0.33 1.73
CA THR A 86 -6.20 0.79 1.18
C THR A 86 -5.68 -0.22 0.15
N ARG A 87 -4.82 0.22 -0.77
CA ARG A 87 -4.07 -0.66 -1.68
C ARG A 87 -2.72 -0.97 -1.08
N LEU A 88 -2.40 -2.25 -1.02
CA LEU A 88 -1.14 -2.78 -0.51
C LEU A 88 -0.30 -3.33 -1.66
N THR A 89 0.89 -2.74 -1.79
CA THR A 89 1.92 -3.18 -2.73
C THR A 89 3.11 -3.71 -1.93
N VAL A 90 3.55 -4.93 -2.19
CA VAL A 90 4.73 -5.53 -1.55
C VAL A 90 5.83 -5.72 -2.58
N VAL A 91 7.01 -5.18 -2.31
CA VAL A 91 8.19 -5.36 -3.14
C VAL A 91 9.19 -6.23 -2.37
N CYS A 92 9.56 -7.39 -2.93
CA CYS A 92 10.60 -8.23 -2.36
C CYS A 92 11.99 -7.64 -2.61
N ALA A 93 12.95 -8.00 -1.78
CA ALA A 93 14.34 -7.67 -1.98
C ALA A 93 14.92 -8.39 -3.20
N ALA A 94 15.87 -7.73 -3.87
CA ALA A 94 16.68 -8.34 -4.90
C ALA A 94 17.66 -9.35 -4.25
N PRO A 95 17.81 -10.58 -4.79
CA PRO A 95 18.82 -11.52 -4.31
C PRO A 95 20.22 -10.88 -4.27
N PRO A 96 21.06 -11.19 -3.27
CA PRO A 96 22.42 -10.66 -3.20
C PRO A 96 23.22 -11.04 -4.46
N GLY A 97 23.62 -10.05 -5.24
CA GLY A 97 24.34 -10.22 -6.51
C GLY A 97 23.46 -10.14 -7.77
N SER A 98 22.15 -10.06 -7.63
CA SER A 98 21.29 -9.59 -8.73
C SER A 98 21.41 -8.07 -8.83
N GLY A 99 21.71 -7.56 -10.03
CA GLY A 99 21.77 -6.13 -10.27
C GLY A 99 20.43 -5.43 -9.98
N PRO A 100 20.37 -4.09 -9.99
CA PRO A 100 19.12 -3.36 -9.78
C PRO A 100 18.04 -3.87 -10.76
N PRO A 101 16.77 -3.97 -10.31
CA PRO A 101 15.69 -4.49 -11.14
C PRO A 101 15.52 -3.63 -12.38
N THR A 102 15.13 -4.27 -13.48
CA THR A 102 14.84 -3.56 -14.72
C THR A 102 13.60 -2.68 -14.54
N LEU A 103 13.65 -1.45 -15.08
CA LEU A 103 12.59 -0.43 -15.04
C LEU A 103 11.14 -0.92 -15.27
N PRO A 104 10.85 -1.93 -16.11
CA PRO A 104 9.50 -2.48 -16.26
C PRO A 104 8.93 -3.15 -15.00
N GLU A 105 9.77 -3.82 -14.21
CA GLU A 105 9.38 -4.45 -12.93
C GLU A 105 9.04 -3.37 -11.88
N LEU A 106 9.79 -2.26 -11.91
CA LEU A 106 9.53 -1.08 -11.06
C LEU A 106 8.26 -0.32 -11.49
N ARG A 107 7.96 -0.26 -12.79
CA ARG A 107 6.72 0.38 -13.30
C ARG A 107 5.47 -0.41 -12.94
N GLY A 108 5.55 -1.73 -12.79
CA GLY A 108 4.43 -2.55 -12.29
C GLY A 108 4.16 -2.38 -10.79
N ALA A 109 5.03 -1.67 -10.07
CA ALA A 109 4.90 -1.38 -8.64
C ALA A 109 4.44 0.06 -8.35
N GLN A 110 4.15 0.85 -9.39
CA GLN A 110 3.70 2.24 -9.26
C GLN A 110 2.22 2.33 -9.68
N PRO A 111 1.36 2.99 -8.88
CA PRO A 111 -0.08 3.07 -9.11
C PRO A 111 -0.44 3.74 -10.45
#